data_AF-A0A1W7R816-F1
#
_entry.id   AF-A0A1W7R816-F1
#
_cell.length_a   1.000
_cell.length_b   1.000
_cell.length_c   1.000
_cell.angle_alpha   90.00
_cell.angle_beta   90.00
_cell.angle_gamma   90.00
#
_symmetry.space_group_name_H-M   'P 1'
#
loop_
_entity.id
_entity.type
_entity.pdbx_description
1 polymer ?
#
loop_
_entity_poly.entity_id
_entity_poly.type
_entity_poly.pdbx_seq_one_letter_code
_entity_poly.pdbx_strand_id
1 'polypeptide(L)'
;LPSAECDLHLSLVDKGTLNAVTYGGMISSAFLWGFLSDMYGRKRLLVYGFFLDGTFNVLCAISQNVVAIMIFKFMGGFIICGPFAVLMAYLSEFHSLQHRSRVMILVGIFYSIANVLLPSLAWIIIPQQWGFTLLGGKFEIHTWQIFLGVCCIPSLLSGISVMFLPESPKFLMAQGRNGEAMVVFRRLYALNTGRSPHQYPIKELVNETLGSGAATTGAGADQDLDGKVKSNGVTSTGGESKTNRSGFQAGLQQILVMFRQPHLRNSLQAYGIQFGILFGLNTFRLWMPQLFTIIDEYESDPASMQDGTLCDMLAYKVNKSNALLASSSSSFSSNDVFRTPVHNGRVGSAGSFLDDDPNVLDMSKVILCEATIEGNMYLHSLIIGSVGVGAYLVTTVLINSIGNRNILVYGLLTSGTTGLLLYWSRSSLTILALSSIYITTASIGSTALVGSVVAM
;
A
#
# COMPACT_ATOMS: atom_id res chain seq x y z
N LEU A 1 -7.26 12.80 7.31
CA LEU A 1 -6.73 14.08 6.77
C LEU A 1 -7.69 15.22 7.10
N PRO A 2 -8.98 15.21 6.71
CA PRO A 2 -9.92 16.27 7.10
C PRO A 2 -10.04 16.41 8.63
N SER A 3 -10.28 15.31 9.34
CA SER A 3 -10.37 15.31 10.82
C SER A 3 -9.10 15.73 11.55
N ALA A 4 -7.92 15.68 10.91
CA ALA A 4 -6.64 16.04 11.54
C ALA A 4 -6.14 17.42 11.10
N GLU A 5 -6.87 18.08 10.21
CA GLU A 5 -6.48 19.36 9.61
C GLU A 5 -6.40 20.47 10.64
N CYS A 6 -7.42 20.56 11.48
CA CYS A 6 -7.58 21.58 12.49
C CYS A 6 -6.61 21.36 13.65
N ASP A 7 -6.49 20.10 14.11
CA ASP A 7 -5.62 19.72 15.23
C ASP A 7 -4.13 19.96 14.92
N LEU A 8 -3.71 19.71 13.67
CA LEU A 8 -2.31 19.80 13.26
C LEU A 8 -1.99 21.08 12.46
N HIS A 9 -2.96 21.99 12.29
CA HIS A 9 -2.84 23.19 11.46
C HIS A 9 -2.26 22.90 10.06
N LEU A 10 -2.77 21.87 9.38
CA LEU A 10 -2.20 21.39 8.11
C LEU A 10 -2.52 22.33 6.95
N SER A 11 -1.49 22.82 6.25
CA SER A 11 -1.67 23.48 4.96
C SER A 11 -2.05 22.48 3.86
N LEU A 12 -2.57 22.98 2.73
CA LEU A 12 -2.83 22.14 1.55
C LEU A 12 -1.57 21.40 1.06
N VAL A 13 -0.41 22.08 1.14
CA VAL A 13 0.88 21.50 0.78
C VAL A 13 1.28 20.39 1.76
N ASP A 14 1.01 20.54 3.05
CA ASP A 14 1.32 19.51 4.05
C ASP A 14 0.48 18.24 3.83
N LYS A 15 -0.81 18.39 3.51
CA LYS A 15 -1.69 17.26 3.18
C LYS A 15 -1.18 16.50 1.95
N GLY A 16 -0.77 17.23 0.91
CA GLY A 16 -0.17 16.66 -0.30
C GLY A 16 1.14 15.95 0.00
N THR A 17 2.03 16.60 0.76
CA THR A 17 3.34 16.07 1.17
C THR A 17 3.18 14.79 1.99
N LEU A 18 2.22 14.72 2.92
CA LEU A 18 1.98 13.55 3.77
C LEU A 18 1.62 12.30 2.95
N ASN A 19 0.86 12.45 1.88
CA ASN A 19 0.60 11.37 0.93
C ASN A 19 1.86 11.03 0.12
N ALA A 20 2.56 12.05 -0.39
CA ALA A 20 3.74 11.87 -1.25
C ALA A 20 4.90 11.16 -0.53
N VAL A 21 5.20 11.49 0.74
CA VAL A 21 6.30 10.87 1.49
C VAL A 21 6.11 9.37 1.67
N THR A 22 4.87 8.90 1.77
CA THR A 22 4.56 7.46 1.88
C THR A 22 4.96 6.74 0.59
N TYR A 23 4.57 7.28 -0.58
CA TYR A 23 4.99 6.74 -1.87
C TYR A 23 6.50 6.89 -2.11
N GLY A 24 7.11 7.98 -1.65
CA GLY A 24 8.56 8.16 -1.68
C GLY A 24 9.30 7.04 -0.93
N GLY A 25 8.80 6.67 0.25
CA GLY A 25 9.28 5.51 1.02
C GLY A 25 9.17 4.21 0.22
N MET A 26 8.00 3.93 -0.36
CA MET A 26 7.78 2.72 -1.18
C MET A 26 8.74 2.63 -2.37
N ILE A 27 8.90 3.73 -3.12
CA ILE A 27 9.76 3.76 -4.31
C ILE A 27 11.24 3.57 -3.93
N SER A 28 11.69 4.23 -2.86
CA SER A 28 13.09 4.17 -2.42
C SER A 28 13.54 2.79 -1.95
N SER A 29 12.61 1.93 -1.53
CA SER A 29 12.90 0.63 -0.92
C SER A 29 12.69 -0.57 -1.84
N ALA A 30 12.08 -0.39 -3.02
CA ALA A 30 11.65 -1.50 -3.88
C ALA A 30 12.78 -2.49 -4.23
N PHE A 31 13.96 -1.98 -4.62
CA PHE A 31 15.11 -2.83 -4.96
C PHE A 31 15.71 -3.53 -3.74
N LEU A 32 15.73 -2.85 -2.58
CA LEU A 32 16.26 -3.41 -1.34
C LEU A 32 15.45 -4.64 -0.92
N TRP A 33 14.12 -4.57 -1.01
CA TRP A 33 13.24 -5.67 -0.62
C TRP A 33 13.35 -6.87 -1.55
N GLY A 34 13.51 -6.66 -2.86
CA GLY A 34 13.79 -7.75 -3.81
C GLY A 34 15.03 -8.52 -3.39
N PHE A 35 16.13 -7.81 -3.13
CA PHE A 35 17.38 -8.41 -2.67
C PHE A 35 17.24 -9.14 -1.32
N LEU A 36 16.61 -8.49 -0.33
CA LEU A 36 16.39 -9.11 0.97
C LEU A 36 15.58 -10.41 0.86
N SER A 37 14.58 -10.45 -0.02
CA SER A 37 13.70 -11.60 -0.24
C SER A 37 14.41 -12.86 -0.68
N ASP A 38 15.46 -12.70 -1.49
CA ASP A 38 16.26 -13.80 -1.99
C ASP A 38 17.34 -14.26 -1.01
N MET A 39 17.78 -13.38 -0.09
CA MET A 39 18.75 -13.73 0.95
C MET A 39 18.12 -14.38 2.19
N TYR A 40 17.12 -13.74 2.78
CA TYR A 40 16.64 -14.08 4.12
C TYR A 40 15.46 -15.05 4.14
N GLY A 41 14.86 -15.32 2.97
CA GLY A 41 13.66 -16.12 2.85
C GLY A 41 12.39 -15.30 3.01
N ARG A 42 11.26 -15.91 2.70
CA ARG A 42 9.98 -15.20 2.56
C ARG A 42 9.32 -15.03 3.93
N LYS A 43 9.29 -16.10 4.73
CA LYS A 43 8.64 -16.09 6.05
C LYS A 43 9.24 -15.02 6.98
N ARG A 44 10.57 -14.97 7.10
CA ARG A 44 11.24 -14.06 8.04
C ARG A 44 10.95 -12.59 7.70
N LEU A 45 10.99 -12.24 6.42
CA LEU A 45 10.72 -10.87 5.98
C LEU A 45 9.25 -10.48 6.15
N LEU A 46 8.32 -11.41 5.93
CA LEU A 46 6.91 -11.15 6.21
C LEU A 46 6.69 -10.88 7.70
N VAL A 47 7.25 -11.71 8.59
CA VAL A 47 7.12 -11.53 10.05
C VAL A 47 7.71 -10.19 10.48
N TYR A 48 8.99 -9.94 10.19
CA TYR A 48 9.64 -8.70 10.63
C TYR A 48 9.04 -7.47 9.95
N GLY A 49 8.70 -7.55 8.67
CA GLY A 49 8.14 -6.43 7.94
C GLY A 49 6.75 -6.04 8.43
N PHE A 50 5.86 -6.99 8.74
CA PHE A 50 4.55 -6.66 9.33
C PHE A 50 4.68 -6.09 10.76
N PHE A 51 5.58 -6.62 11.59
CA PHE A 51 5.81 -6.04 12.92
C PHE A 51 6.41 -4.65 12.85
N LEU A 52 7.37 -4.40 11.95
CA LEU A 52 7.97 -3.09 11.76
C LEU A 52 6.96 -2.09 11.19
N ASP A 53 6.17 -2.48 10.18
CA ASP A 53 5.09 -1.65 9.64
C ASP A 53 4.06 -1.29 10.72
N GLY A 54 3.58 -2.28 11.48
CA GLY A 54 2.68 -2.06 12.60
C GLY A 54 3.29 -1.12 13.65
N THR A 55 4.58 -1.27 13.96
CA THR A 55 5.29 -0.41 14.93
C THR A 55 5.35 1.04 14.42
N PHE A 56 5.76 1.29 13.18
CA PHE A 56 5.81 2.64 12.64
C PHE A 56 4.42 3.27 12.50
N ASN A 57 3.38 2.49 12.18
CA ASN A 57 2.01 2.98 12.17
C ASN A 57 1.51 3.33 13.58
N VAL A 58 1.88 2.57 14.61
CA VAL A 58 1.60 2.92 16.03
C VAL A 58 2.34 4.20 16.42
N LEU A 59 3.62 4.32 16.06
CA LEU A 59 4.40 5.55 16.29
C LEU A 59 3.79 6.76 15.58
N CYS A 60 3.26 6.56 14.37
CA CYS A 60 2.51 7.59 13.65
C CYS A 60 1.22 7.98 14.37
N ALA A 61 0.48 7.01 14.94
CA ALA A 61 -0.76 7.24 15.64
C ALA A 61 -0.56 8.04 16.94
N ILE A 62 0.51 7.80 17.68
CA ILE A 62 0.81 8.53 18.93
C ILE A 62 1.50 9.89 18.71
N SER A 63 1.89 10.19 17.47
CA SER A 63 2.62 11.41 17.14
C SER A 63 1.71 12.64 17.18
N GLN A 64 2.20 13.69 17.83
CA GLN A 64 1.55 15.01 17.94
C GLN A 64 2.20 16.05 17.01
N ASN A 65 3.29 15.69 16.32
CA ASN A 65 4.05 16.60 15.46
C ASN A 65 3.95 16.17 13.99
N VAL A 66 3.65 17.13 13.11
CA VAL A 66 3.50 16.91 11.66
C VAL A 66 4.76 16.32 11.03
N VAL A 67 5.94 16.82 11.37
CA VAL A 67 7.23 16.31 10.85
C VAL A 67 7.47 14.88 11.31
N ALA A 68 7.16 14.57 12.58
CA ALA A 68 7.27 13.21 13.08
C ALA A 68 6.29 12.25 12.37
N ILE A 69 5.05 12.69 12.11
CA ILE A 69 4.09 11.94 11.28
C ILE A 69 4.65 11.68 9.88
N MET A 70 5.23 12.70 9.24
CA MET A 70 5.84 12.55 7.90
C MET A 70 6.99 11.54 7.90
N ILE A 71 7.87 11.57 8.91
CA ILE A 71 8.98 10.61 9.05
C ILE A 71 8.43 9.20 9.23
N PHE A 72 7.47 8.99 10.15
CA PHE A 72 6.90 7.66 10.37
C PHE A 72 6.09 7.15 9.18
N LYS A 73 5.41 8.03 8.43
CA LYS A 73 4.75 7.69 7.16
C LYS A 73 5.74 7.28 6.08
N PHE A 74 6.85 8.00 5.96
CA PHE A 74 7.94 7.62 5.06
C PHE A 74 8.49 6.23 5.42
N MET A 75 8.78 6.00 6.70
CA MET A 75 9.29 4.70 7.17
C MET A 75 8.26 3.58 7.00
N GLY A 76 6.98 3.83 7.29
CA GLY A 76 5.89 2.89 7.02
C GLY A 76 5.82 2.53 5.54
N GLY A 77 5.87 3.52 4.64
CA GLY A 77 5.95 3.32 3.19
C GLY A 77 7.18 2.53 2.76
N PHE A 78 8.35 2.83 3.35
CA PHE A 78 9.59 2.09 3.13
C PHE A 78 9.47 0.62 3.54
N ILE A 79 8.81 0.32 4.66
CA ILE A 79 8.68 -1.05 5.16
C ILE A 79 7.62 -1.84 4.39
N ILE A 80 6.41 -1.31 4.20
CA ILE A 80 5.26 -2.05 3.67
C ILE A 80 5.47 -2.57 2.24
N CYS A 81 6.34 -1.92 1.45
CA CYS A 81 6.71 -2.37 0.11
C CYS A 81 7.26 -3.81 0.13
N GLY A 82 8.03 -4.16 1.17
CA GLY A 82 8.62 -5.48 1.35
C GLY A 82 7.61 -6.59 1.55
N PRO A 83 6.86 -6.61 2.66
CA PRO A 83 5.83 -7.61 2.92
C PRO A 83 4.84 -7.75 1.77
N PHE A 84 4.45 -6.65 1.11
CA PHE A 84 3.58 -6.71 -0.05
C PHE A 84 4.20 -7.53 -1.21
N ALA A 85 5.43 -7.21 -1.63
CA ALA A 85 6.10 -7.92 -2.70
C ALA A 85 6.41 -9.38 -2.33
N VAL A 86 6.89 -9.62 -1.11
CA VAL A 86 7.24 -10.95 -0.60
C VAL A 86 6.00 -11.83 -0.44
N LEU A 87 4.84 -11.27 -0.06
CA LEU A 87 3.58 -12.02 0.05
C LEU A 87 3.13 -12.57 -1.30
N MET A 88 3.24 -11.77 -2.36
CA MET A 88 2.90 -12.21 -3.71
C MET A 88 3.84 -13.33 -4.18
N ALA A 89 5.15 -13.20 -3.93
CA ALA A 89 6.11 -14.27 -4.21
C ALA A 89 5.79 -15.53 -3.40
N TYR A 90 5.58 -15.38 -2.09
CA TYR A 90 5.26 -16.46 -1.17
C TYR A 90 4.04 -17.25 -1.66
N LEU A 91 2.91 -16.59 -1.91
CA LEU A 91 1.69 -17.28 -2.38
C LEU A 91 1.89 -18.01 -3.71
N SER A 92 2.72 -17.47 -4.61
CA SER A 92 3.00 -18.10 -5.90
C SER A 92 3.84 -19.37 -5.78
N GLU A 93 4.73 -19.43 -4.79
CA GLU A 93 5.65 -20.54 -4.58
C GLU A 93 4.97 -21.75 -3.93
N PHE A 94 3.84 -21.53 -3.25
CA PHE A 94 3.01 -22.61 -2.67
C PHE A 94 2.01 -23.22 -3.66
N HIS A 95 1.79 -22.58 -4.81
CA HIS A 95 0.77 -23.01 -5.78
C HIS A 95 1.37 -23.46 -7.11
N SER A 96 0.71 -24.43 -7.74
CA SER A 96 1.06 -24.92 -9.08
C SER A 96 0.77 -23.86 -10.15
N LEU A 97 1.50 -23.92 -11.27
CA LEU A 97 1.38 -22.98 -12.39
C LEU A 97 -0.08 -22.76 -12.85
N GLN A 98 -0.90 -23.81 -12.84
CA GLN A 98 -2.31 -23.75 -13.24
C GLN A 98 -3.19 -22.92 -12.29
N HIS A 99 -2.83 -22.82 -11.01
CA HIS A 99 -3.63 -22.14 -10.00
C HIS A 99 -3.04 -20.80 -9.53
N ARG A 100 -1.77 -20.52 -9.85
CA ARG A 100 -1.07 -19.29 -9.44
C ARG A 100 -1.85 -18.02 -9.78
N SER A 101 -2.27 -17.85 -11.03
CA SER A 101 -3.00 -16.65 -11.45
C SER A 101 -4.34 -16.50 -10.72
N ARG A 102 -5.06 -17.61 -10.49
CA ARG A 102 -6.32 -17.61 -9.73
C ARG A 102 -6.12 -17.17 -8.28
N VAL A 103 -5.06 -17.65 -7.63
CA VAL A 103 -4.72 -17.25 -6.25
C VAL A 103 -4.37 -15.78 -6.17
N MET A 104 -3.65 -15.23 -7.16
CA MET A 104 -3.34 -13.79 -7.18
C MET A 104 -4.61 -12.94 -7.29
N ILE A 105 -5.57 -13.31 -8.15
CA ILE A 105 -6.86 -12.61 -8.22
C ILE A 105 -7.64 -12.76 -6.90
N LEU A 106 -7.57 -13.91 -6.24
CA LEU A 106 -8.20 -14.14 -4.94
C LEU A 106 -7.63 -13.22 -3.85
N VAL A 107 -6.33 -12.92 -3.87
CA VAL A 107 -5.73 -11.88 -3.00
C VAL A 107 -6.40 -10.52 -3.23
N GLY A 108 -6.76 -10.21 -4.47
CA GLY A 108 -7.51 -9.02 -4.84
C GLY A 108 -8.87 -8.91 -4.14
N ILE A 109 -9.55 -10.02 -3.83
CA ILE A 109 -10.80 -10.02 -3.05
C ILE A 109 -10.52 -9.47 -1.64
N PHE A 110 -9.48 -9.94 -0.97
CA PHE A 110 -9.11 -9.45 0.36
C PHE A 110 -8.71 -7.97 0.33
N TYR A 111 -8.02 -7.54 -0.72
CA TYR A 111 -7.72 -6.12 -0.94
C TYR A 111 -8.99 -5.28 -1.11
N SER A 112 -9.98 -5.76 -1.87
CA SER A 112 -11.28 -5.08 -2.01
C SER A 112 -12.09 -5.07 -0.71
N ILE A 113 -12.06 -6.14 0.08
CA ILE A 113 -12.67 -6.17 1.41
C ILE A 113 -12.01 -5.11 2.30
N ALA A 114 -10.68 -4.96 2.26
CA ALA A 114 -9.99 -3.91 2.99
C ALA A 114 -10.44 -2.49 2.57
N ASN A 115 -10.71 -2.28 1.27
CA ASN A 115 -11.27 -1.01 0.77
C ASN A 115 -12.72 -0.74 1.21
N VAL A 116 -13.45 -1.75 1.70
CA VAL A 116 -14.76 -1.58 2.37
C VAL A 116 -14.56 -1.35 3.87
N LEU A 117 -13.70 -2.16 4.50
CA LEU A 117 -13.46 -2.11 5.94
C LEU A 117 -12.86 -0.77 6.39
N LEU A 118 -11.91 -0.21 5.64
CA LEU A 118 -11.24 1.03 6.02
C LEU A 118 -12.20 2.24 6.10
N PRO A 119 -13.01 2.58 5.06
CA PRO A 119 -14.02 3.63 5.18
C PRO A 119 -15.14 3.28 6.17
N SER A 120 -15.48 1.99 6.36
CA SER A 120 -16.43 1.58 7.40
C SER A 120 -15.94 1.94 8.80
N LEU A 121 -14.69 1.59 9.10
CA LEU A 121 -14.04 1.93 10.38
C LEU A 121 -13.92 3.45 10.55
N ALA A 122 -13.57 4.15 9.46
CA ALA A 122 -13.47 5.60 9.48
C ALA A 122 -14.83 6.27 9.79
N TRP A 123 -15.93 5.79 9.19
CA TRP A 123 -17.27 6.29 9.44
C TRP A 123 -17.75 6.01 10.87
N ILE A 124 -17.37 4.87 11.45
CA ILE A 124 -17.75 4.54 12.83
C ILE A 124 -16.94 5.38 13.84
N ILE A 125 -15.65 5.56 13.60
CA ILE A 125 -14.71 6.13 14.58
C ILE A 125 -14.63 7.65 14.47
N ILE A 126 -14.39 8.21 13.27
CA ILE A 126 -14.02 9.62 13.08
C ILE A 126 -15.10 10.61 13.57
N PRO A 127 -16.41 10.38 13.37
CA PRO A 127 -17.44 11.30 13.85
C PRO A 127 -17.58 11.34 15.38
N GLN A 128 -16.97 10.41 16.12
CA GLN A 128 -17.05 10.38 17.57
C GLN A 128 -16.17 11.47 18.18
N GLN A 129 -16.69 12.21 19.16
CA GLN A 129 -15.93 13.24 19.89
C GLN A 129 -15.13 12.63 21.05
N TRP A 130 -14.19 11.74 20.72
CA TRP A 130 -13.29 11.15 21.70
C TRP A 130 -12.03 12.00 21.83
N GLY A 131 -11.90 12.70 22.97
CA GLY A 131 -10.70 13.42 23.38
C GLY A 131 -10.23 12.92 24.73
N PHE A 132 -9.08 12.26 24.79
CA PHE A 132 -8.49 11.80 26.06
C PHE A 132 -7.22 12.59 26.36
N THR A 133 -7.19 13.26 27.51
CA THR A 133 -5.99 13.93 28.01
C THR A 133 -5.22 12.99 28.95
N LEU A 134 -4.04 12.55 28.52
CA LEU A 134 -3.12 11.74 29.32
C LEU A 134 -2.00 12.61 29.92
N LEU A 135 -1.40 12.14 31.01
CA LEU A 135 -0.24 12.78 31.66
C LEU A 135 -0.46 14.25 32.09
N GLY A 136 -1.65 14.57 32.62
CA GLY A 136 -1.96 15.91 33.15
C GLY A 136 -2.02 17.00 32.07
N GLY A 137 -2.53 16.66 30.88
CA GLY A 137 -2.75 17.62 29.78
C GLY A 137 -1.58 17.75 28.79
N LYS A 138 -0.55 16.91 28.88
CA LYS A 138 0.59 16.94 27.94
C LYS A 138 0.40 16.08 26.68
N PHE A 139 -0.49 15.09 26.74
CA PHE A 139 -0.83 14.23 25.61
C PHE A 139 -2.33 14.28 25.37
N GLU A 140 -2.73 14.87 24.25
CA GLU A 140 -4.13 14.92 23.82
C GLU A 140 -4.34 13.90 22.71
N ILE A 141 -5.07 12.82 23.03
CA ILE A 141 -5.40 11.78 22.07
C ILE A 141 -6.69 12.18 21.38
N HIS A 142 -6.59 12.43 20.07
CA HIS A 142 -7.70 12.80 19.21
C HIS A 142 -8.29 11.58 18.49
N THR A 143 -9.52 11.68 18.01
CA THR A 143 -10.23 10.58 17.32
C THR A 143 -9.47 10.04 16.11
N TRP A 144 -8.78 10.89 15.33
CA TRP A 144 -8.01 10.43 14.17
C TRP A 144 -6.79 9.57 14.56
N GLN A 145 -6.20 9.81 15.73
CA GLN A 145 -5.10 9.00 16.26
C GLN A 145 -5.59 7.63 16.69
N ILE A 146 -6.79 7.55 17.29
CA ILE A 146 -7.45 6.29 17.63
C ILE A 146 -7.72 5.48 16.35
N PHE A 147 -8.26 6.13 15.32
CA PHE A 147 -8.49 5.49 14.01
C PHE A 147 -7.20 4.91 13.43
N LEU A 148 -6.09 5.67 13.43
CA LEU A 148 -4.79 5.17 12.98
C LEU A 148 -4.30 3.99 13.85
N GLY A 149 -4.48 4.07 15.17
CA GLY A 149 -4.14 2.98 16.10
C GLY A 149 -4.91 1.69 15.82
N VAL A 150 -6.22 1.78 15.57
CA VAL A 150 -7.06 0.63 15.19
C VAL A 150 -6.59 0.02 13.87
N CYS A 151 -6.19 0.84 12.91
CA CYS A 151 -5.65 0.38 11.62
C CYS A 151 -4.33 -0.39 11.75
N CYS A 152 -3.61 -0.29 12.88
CA CYS A 152 -2.38 -1.05 13.11
C CYS A 152 -2.65 -2.52 13.47
N ILE A 153 -3.83 -2.83 14.01
CA ILE A 153 -4.17 -4.16 14.53
C ILE A 153 -4.04 -5.26 13.46
N PRO A 154 -4.59 -5.10 12.24
CA PRO A 154 -4.45 -6.13 11.19
C PRO A 154 -2.99 -6.38 10.79
N SER A 155 -2.14 -5.36 10.79
CA SER A 155 -0.71 -5.52 10.44
C SER A 155 0.02 -6.36 11.50
N LEU A 156 -0.18 -6.05 12.78
CA LEU A 156 0.41 -6.82 13.89
C LEU A 156 -0.13 -8.27 13.95
N LEU A 157 -1.44 -8.45 13.76
CA LEU A 157 -2.05 -9.78 13.68
C LEU A 157 -1.52 -10.59 12.49
N SER A 158 -1.25 -9.93 11.36
CA SER A 158 -0.64 -10.59 10.19
C SER A 158 0.78 -11.06 10.50
N GLY A 159 1.58 -10.23 11.18
CA GLY A 159 2.90 -10.62 11.68
C GLY A 159 2.85 -11.88 12.56
N ILE A 160 1.88 -11.93 13.50
CA ILE A 160 1.64 -13.09 14.36
C ILE A 160 1.23 -14.32 13.54
N SER A 161 0.29 -14.15 12.61
CA SER A 161 -0.24 -15.25 11.79
C SER A 161 0.85 -15.91 10.94
N VAL A 162 1.74 -15.12 10.35
CA VAL A 162 2.83 -15.64 9.50
C VAL A 162 3.87 -16.43 10.31
N MET A 163 4.02 -16.19 11.61
CA MET A 163 4.94 -16.98 12.45
C MET A 163 4.60 -18.48 12.44
N PHE A 164 3.32 -18.83 12.27
CA PHE A 164 2.84 -20.22 12.23
C PHE A 164 2.95 -20.89 10.85
N LEU A 165 3.22 -20.10 9.81
CA LEU A 165 3.36 -20.60 8.44
C LEU A 165 4.74 -21.22 8.20
N PRO A 166 4.87 -22.20 7.29
CA PRO A 166 6.17 -22.72 6.87
C PRO A 166 6.94 -21.72 6.00
N GLU A 167 8.23 -21.95 5.81
CA GLU A 167 9.01 -21.22 4.80
C GLU A 167 8.67 -21.75 3.40
N SER A 168 8.89 -20.92 2.37
CA SER A 168 8.64 -21.31 0.98
C SER A 168 9.45 -22.54 0.58
N PRO A 169 8.80 -23.60 0.03
CA PRO A 169 9.51 -24.79 -0.42
C PRO A 169 10.47 -24.46 -1.58
N LYS A 170 10.09 -23.55 -2.48
CA LYS A 170 10.95 -23.12 -3.60
C LYS A 170 12.21 -22.41 -3.10
N PHE A 171 12.07 -21.54 -2.10
CA PHE A 171 13.21 -20.89 -1.47
C PHE A 171 14.15 -21.89 -0.80
N LEU A 172 13.60 -22.85 -0.04
CA LEU A 172 14.40 -23.88 0.63
C LEU A 172 15.18 -24.72 -0.38
N MET A 173 14.58 -25.07 -1.53
CA MET A 173 15.27 -25.79 -2.61
C MET A 173 16.41 -24.96 -3.22
N ALA A 174 16.15 -23.68 -3.53
CA ALA A 174 17.15 -22.77 -4.09
C ALA A 174 18.37 -22.57 -3.15
N GLN A 175 18.15 -22.64 -1.83
CA GLN A 175 19.20 -22.58 -0.81
C GLN A 175 19.89 -23.93 -0.55
N GLY A 176 19.56 -24.99 -1.29
CA GLY A 176 20.09 -26.34 -1.09
C GLY A 176 19.54 -27.07 0.14
N ARG A 177 18.54 -26.51 0.83
CA ARG A 177 17.90 -27.07 2.03
C ARG A 177 16.76 -28.02 1.67
N ASN A 178 17.05 -28.98 0.79
CA ASN A 178 16.06 -29.90 0.23
C ASN A 178 15.38 -30.80 1.27
N GLY A 179 16.08 -31.15 2.36
CA GLY A 179 15.48 -31.90 3.47
C GLY A 179 14.32 -31.15 4.13
N GLU A 180 14.48 -29.86 4.37
CA GLU A 180 13.44 -29.01 4.94
C GLU A 180 12.30 -28.76 3.93
N ALA A 181 12.63 -28.56 2.66
CA ALA A 181 11.64 -28.44 1.59
C ALA A 181 10.73 -29.68 1.51
N MET A 182 11.30 -30.88 1.65
CA MET A 182 10.56 -32.15 1.68
C MET A 182 9.57 -32.21 2.86
N VAL A 183 9.94 -31.72 4.04
CA VAL A 183 9.03 -31.64 5.19
C VAL A 183 7.84 -30.74 4.89
N VAL A 184 8.08 -29.58 4.25
CA VAL A 184 7.01 -28.67 3.82
C VAL A 184 6.07 -29.34 2.81
N PHE A 185 6.61 -30.00 1.78
CA PHE A 185 5.80 -30.73 0.80
C PHE A 185 4.93 -31.82 1.43
N ARG A 186 5.49 -32.62 2.34
CA ARG A 186 4.74 -33.66 3.07
C ARG A 186 3.62 -33.07 3.92
N ARG A 187 3.85 -31.93 4.58
CA ARG A 187 2.82 -31.20 5.33
C ARG A 187 1.71 -30.70 4.40
N LEU A 188 2.05 -30.10 3.26
CA LEU A 188 1.07 -29.63 2.28
C LEU A 188 0.26 -30.79 1.68
N TYR A 189 0.91 -31.91 1.38
CA TYR A 189 0.24 -33.13 0.90
C TYR A 189 -0.79 -33.64 1.92
N ALA A 190 -0.40 -33.72 3.20
CA ALA A 190 -1.29 -34.19 4.26
C ALA A 190 -2.48 -33.23 4.46
N LEU A 191 -2.25 -31.92 4.42
CA LEU A 191 -3.32 -30.91 4.52
C LEU A 191 -4.30 -30.97 3.33
N ASN A 192 -3.80 -31.16 2.11
CA ASN A 192 -4.63 -31.13 0.91
C ASN A 192 -5.38 -32.45 0.66
N THR A 193 -4.79 -33.59 1.04
CA THR A 193 -5.37 -34.92 0.75
C THR A 193 -5.99 -35.61 1.96
N GLY A 194 -5.71 -35.13 3.18
CA GLY A 194 -6.08 -35.79 4.43
C GLY A 194 -5.29 -37.08 4.72
N ARG A 195 -4.31 -37.45 3.88
CA ARG A 195 -3.50 -38.66 4.04
C ARG A 195 -2.26 -38.42 4.88
N SER A 196 -1.64 -39.50 5.35
CA SER A 196 -0.41 -39.41 6.15
C SER A 196 0.74 -38.75 5.37
N PRO A 197 1.55 -37.87 6.00
CA PRO A 197 2.75 -37.28 5.39
C PRO A 197 3.73 -38.29 4.79
N HIS A 198 3.76 -39.53 5.30
CA HIS A 198 4.64 -40.60 4.84
C HIS A 198 4.21 -41.21 3.49
N GLN A 199 2.97 -40.99 3.07
CA GLN A 199 2.45 -41.46 1.77
C GLN A 199 2.76 -40.49 0.62
N TYR A 200 3.51 -39.42 0.88
CA TYR A 200 3.92 -38.49 -0.14
C TYR A 200 4.77 -39.20 -1.22
N PRO A 201 4.38 -39.15 -2.50
CA PRO A 201 4.96 -40.01 -3.55
C PRO A 201 6.40 -39.63 -3.94
N ILE A 202 6.81 -38.37 -3.73
CA ILE A 202 8.14 -37.89 -4.12
C ILE A 202 9.13 -38.19 -2.98
N LYS A 203 10.16 -38.97 -3.30
CA LYS A 203 11.18 -39.43 -2.33
C LYS A 203 12.41 -38.52 -2.27
N GLU A 204 12.76 -37.88 -3.38
CA GLU A 204 13.95 -37.05 -3.50
C GLU A 204 13.65 -35.79 -4.33
N LEU A 205 14.29 -34.68 -3.98
CA LEU A 205 14.18 -33.40 -4.69
C LEU A 205 15.48 -33.13 -5.44
N VAL A 206 15.37 -32.47 -6.58
CA VAL A 206 16.53 -32.05 -7.38
C VAL A 206 17.41 -31.08 -6.58
N ASN A 207 18.72 -31.32 -6.54
CA ASN A 207 19.70 -30.40 -5.95
C ASN A 207 20.09 -29.31 -6.95
N GLU A 208 19.45 -28.15 -6.88
CA GLU A 208 19.69 -27.01 -7.78
C GLU A 208 21.10 -26.41 -7.62
N THR A 209 21.69 -26.51 -6.44
CA THR A 209 23.02 -25.94 -6.13
C THR A 209 24.19 -26.72 -6.74
N LEU A 210 24.03 -28.02 -7.00
CA LEU A 210 25.08 -28.86 -7.60
C LEU A 210 25.20 -28.63 -9.12
N GLY A 211 24.13 -28.18 -9.78
CA GLY A 211 24.13 -27.91 -11.23
C GLY A 211 24.91 -26.65 -11.64
N SER A 212 25.03 -25.66 -10.76
CA SER A 212 25.77 -24.40 -11.05
C SER A 212 27.30 -24.57 -11.02
N GLY A 213 27.83 -25.65 -10.47
CA GLY A 213 29.27 -25.94 -10.42
C GLY A 213 29.80 -26.84 -11.54
N ALA A 214 28.91 -27.53 -12.27
CA ALA A 214 29.32 -28.50 -13.30
C ALA A 214 29.48 -27.89 -14.70
N ALA A 215 29.10 -26.63 -14.91
CA ALA A 215 29.17 -25.98 -16.22
C ALA A 215 30.54 -25.35 -16.56
N THR A 216 31.57 -25.54 -15.73
CA THR A 216 32.91 -24.94 -15.95
C THR A 216 34.09 -25.91 -15.92
N THR A 217 33.86 -27.22 -16.07
CA THR A 217 34.92 -28.19 -16.36
C THR A 217 34.42 -29.26 -17.33
N GLY A 218 34.16 -28.83 -18.57
CA GLY A 218 34.13 -29.72 -19.72
C GLY A 218 35.48 -29.70 -20.42
N ALA A 219 36.45 -30.46 -19.92
CA ALA A 219 37.62 -30.89 -20.69
C ALA A 219 38.29 -32.10 -20.01
N GLY A 220 37.98 -33.30 -20.50
CA GLY A 220 38.82 -34.50 -20.39
C GLY A 220 38.81 -35.23 -19.04
N ALA A 221 38.14 -36.38 -18.99
CA ALA A 221 38.60 -37.49 -18.16
C ALA A 221 38.10 -38.80 -18.78
N ASP A 222 39.05 -39.53 -19.34
CA ASP A 222 38.93 -40.93 -19.73
C ASP A 222 38.37 -41.79 -18.59
N GLN A 223 37.63 -42.82 -18.99
CA GLN A 223 37.28 -43.91 -18.11
C GLN A 223 38.53 -44.68 -17.74
N ASP A 224 38.87 -44.71 -16.46
CA ASP A 224 39.66 -45.80 -15.89
C ASP A 224 38.94 -46.42 -14.69
N LEU A 225 38.83 -47.73 -14.78
CA LEU A 225 38.35 -48.66 -13.77
C LEU A 225 39.40 -48.76 -12.66
N ASP A 226 39.09 -48.32 -11.44
CA ASP A 226 39.40 -49.11 -10.24
C ASP A 226 38.80 -48.53 -8.96
N GLY A 227 38.37 -49.44 -8.08
CA GLY A 227 37.71 -49.11 -6.82
C GLY A 227 38.65 -48.50 -5.78
N LYS A 228 38.24 -47.37 -5.19
CA LYS A 228 38.49 -47.05 -3.77
C LYS A 228 37.68 -45.83 -3.31
N VAL A 229 36.72 -46.11 -2.42
CA VAL A 229 36.07 -45.08 -1.60
C VAL A 229 37.12 -44.46 -0.68
N LYS A 230 37.41 -43.17 -0.86
CA LYS A 230 38.11 -42.36 0.16
C LYS A 230 37.16 -41.30 0.70
N SER A 231 36.67 -41.59 1.91
CA SER A 231 36.06 -40.63 2.82
C SER A 231 37.12 -39.61 3.24
N ASN A 232 36.97 -38.35 2.83
CA ASN A 232 37.68 -37.23 3.43
C ASN A 232 36.66 -36.23 3.97
N GLY A 233 36.54 -36.21 5.30
CA GLY A 233 35.85 -35.16 6.03
C GLY A 233 36.55 -33.83 5.81
N VAL A 234 35.76 -32.79 5.53
CA VAL A 234 36.21 -31.40 5.55
C VAL A 234 35.56 -30.71 6.73
N THR A 235 36.35 -30.60 7.79
CA THR A 235 36.16 -29.70 8.91
C THR A 235 36.09 -28.27 8.39
N SER A 236 34.92 -27.63 8.49
CA SER A 236 34.74 -26.22 8.13
C SER A 236 34.83 -25.37 9.40
N THR A 237 36.02 -24.86 9.70
CA THR A 237 36.24 -23.80 10.67
C THR A 237 36.53 -22.48 9.96
N GLY A 238 35.73 -21.45 10.26
CA GLY A 238 36.13 -20.04 10.19
C GLY A 238 35.88 -19.31 8.86
N GLY A 239 34.89 -18.42 8.83
CA GLY A 239 34.74 -17.48 7.71
C GLY A 239 33.48 -16.59 7.69
N GLU A 240 32.97 -16.13 8.84
CA GLU A 240 31.68 -15.39 8.90
C GLU A 240 31.69 -13.94 8.36
N SER A 241 32.78 -13.42 7.78
CA SER A 241 32.83 -12.01 7.35
C SER A 241 32.91 -11.78 5.83
N LYS A 242 33.05 -12.81 4.98
CA LYS A 242 33.16 -12.66 3.51
C LYS A 242 31.87 -12.93 2.72
N THR A 243 30.81 -13.37 3.39
CA THR A 243 29.54 -13.81 2.78
C THR A 243 28.59 -12.68 2.37
N ASN A 244 28.64 -11.52 3.02
CA ASN A 244 27.64 -10.46 2.78
C ASN A 244 27.91 -9.66 1.48
N ARG A 245 29.20 -9.45 1.13
CA ARG A 245 29.59 -8.68 -0.06
C ARG A 245 29.43 -9.49 -1.35
N SER A 246 29.61 -10.81 -1.28
CA SER A 246 29.31 -11.72 -2.39
C SER A 246 27.81 -11.90 -2.62
N GLY A 247 27.01 -11.92 -1.55
CA GLY A 247 25.54 -11.96 -1.63
C GLY A 247 24.96 -10.76 -2.37
N PHE A 248 25.36 -9.54 -1.99
CA PHE A 248 24.91 -8.31 -2.66
C PHE A 248 25.29 -8.24 -4.13
N GLN A 249 26.52 -8.64 -4.48
CA GLN A 249 26.96 -8.70 -5.87
C GLN A 249 26.20 -9.75 -6.69
N ALA A 250 25.89 -10.91 -6.10
CA ALA A 250 25.11 -11.95 -6.76
C ALA A 250 23.66 -11.50 -7.01
N GLY A 251 23.02 -10.86 -6.03
CA GLY A 251 21.67 -10.29 -6.19
C GLY A 251 21.63 -9.18 -7.25
N LEU A 252 22.63 -8.30 -7.26
CA LEU A 252 22.72 -7.26 -8.30
C LEU A 252 22.95 -7.87 -9.69
N GLN A 253 23.74 -8.94 -9.81
CA GLN A 253 23.91 -9.67 -11.07
C GLN A 253 22.59 -10.28 -11.57
N GLN A 254 21.76 -10.86 -10.69
CA GLN A 254 20.45 -11.41 -11.06
C GLN A 254 19.50 -10.32 -11.59
N ILE A 255 19.48 -9.15 -10.95
CA ILE A 255 18.68 -8.00 -11.43
C ILE A 255 19.18 -7.56 -12.81
N LEU A 256 20.49 -7.47 -13.01
CA LEU A 256 21.08 -7.06 -14.29
C LEU A 256 20.75 -8.02 -15.44
N VAL A 257 20.50 -9.31 -15.18
CA VAL A 257 20.05 -10.27 -16.21
C VAL A 257 18.69 -9.88 -16.79
N MET A 258 17.77 -9.33 -15.99
CA MET A 258 16.46 -8.85 -16.48
C MET A 258 16.56 -7.67 -17.46
N PHE A 259 17.68 -6.95 -17.43
CA PHE A 259 17.97 -5.81 -18.30
C PHE A 259 18.85 -6.17 -19.51
N ARG A 260 19.19 -7.45 -19.71
CA ARG A 260 19.89 -7.92 -20.92
C ARG A 260 18.91 -8.44 -21.98
N GLN A 261 19.30 -8.39 -23.25
CA GLN A 261 18.58 -9.15 -24.29
C GLN A 261 18.70 -10.66 -24.01
N PRO A 262 17.63 -11.47 -24.21
CA PRO A 262 16.36 -11.19 -24.89
C PRO A 262 15.22 -10.67 -23.98
N HIS A 263 15.38 -10.67 -22.66
CA HIS A 263 14.29 -10.40 -21.70
C HIS A 263 13.94 -8.92 -21.55
N LEU A 264 14.89 -8.00 -21.84
CA LEU A 264 14.71 -6.56 -21.68
C LEU A 264 13.42 -6.02 -22.30
N ARG A 265 13.04 -6.47 -23.50
CA ARG A 265 11.81 -6.00 -24.18
C ARG A 265 10.55 -6.38 -23.41
N ASN A 266 10.48 -7.62 -22.94
CA ASN A 266 9.31 -8.12 -22.20
C ASN A 266 9.23 -7.48 -20.82
N SER A 267 10.37 -7.32 -20.13
CA SER A 267 10.46 -6.62 -18.85
C SER A 267 10.01 -5.16 -18.98
N LEU A 268 10.52 -4.42 -19.97
CA LEU A 268 10.15 -3.03 -20.18
C LEU A 268 8.65 -2.86 -20.49
N GLN A 269 8.07 -3.77 -21.28
CA GLN A 269 6.64 -3.79 -21.54
C GLN A 269 5.83 -4.05 -20.27
N ALA A 270 6.20 -5.05 -19.46
CA ALA A 270 5.50 -5.35 -18.21
C ALA A 270 5.60 -4.18 -17.22
N TYR A 271 6.78 -3.58 -17.06
CA TYR A 271 6.99 -2.43 -16.19
C TYR A 271 6.22 -1.19 -16.67
N GLY A 272 6.21 -0.92 -17.97
CA GLY A 272 5.45 0.19 -18.55
C GLY A 272 3.94 0.05 -18.32
N ILE A 273 3.38 -1.15 -18.55
CA ILE A 273 1.96 -1.41 -18.30
C ILE A 273 1.65 -1.27 -16.81
N GLN A 274 2.45 -1.87 -15.93
CA GLN A 274 2.23 -1.81 -14.49
C GLN A 274 2.35 -0.37 -13.96
N PHE A 275 3.33 0.40 -14.46
CA PHE A 275 3.47 1.82 -14.13
C PHE A 275 2.25 2.62 -14.56
N GLY A 276 1.76 2.46 -15.80
CA GLY A 276 0.57 3.15 -16.27
C GLY A 276 -0.68 2.84 -15.45
N ILE A 277 -0.90 1.55 -15.12
CA ILE A 277 -2.02 1.13 -14.28
C ILE A 277 -1.93 1.75 -12.88
N LEU A 278 -0.77 1.63 -12.22
CA LEU A 278 -0.57 2.15 -10.87
C LEU A 278 -0.63 3.68 -10.84
N PHE A 279 -0.09 4.36 -11.83
CA PHE A 279 -0.16 5.82 -11.95
C PHE A 279 -1.62 6.28 -12.03
N GLY A 280 -2.42 5.68 -12.91
CA GLY A 280 -3.84 5.99 -13.05
C GLY A 280 -4.64 5.68 -11.79
N LEU A 281 -4.49 4.46 -11.24
CA LEU A 281 -5.18 4.03 -10.02
C LEU A 281 -4.89 4.94 -8.82
N ASN A 282 -3.62 5.24 -8.56
CA ASN A 282 -3.24 6.02 -7.38
C ASN A 282 -3.58 7.51 -7.54
N THR A 283 -3.45 8.06 -8.76
CA THR A 283 -3.91 9.44 -9.06
C THR A 283 -5.40 9.57 -8.78
N PHE A 284 -6.20 8.65 -9.33
CA PHE A 284 -7.65 8.69 -9.16
C PHE A 284 -8.05 8.50 -7.68
N ARG A 285 -7.44 7.54 -6.97
CA ARG A 285 -7.72 7.29 -5.54
C ARG A 285 -7.40 8.47 -4.63
N LEU A 286 -6.31 9.19 -4.90
CA LEU A 286 -5.93 10.36 -4.10
C LEU A 286 -6.91 11.53 -4.29
N TRP A 287 -7.40 11.72 -5.51
CA TRP A 287 -8.34 12.80 -5.84
C TRP A 287 -9.80 12.49 -5.50
N MET A 288 -10.17 11.21 -5.44
CA MET A 288 -11.57 10.79 -5.31
C MET A 288 -12.33 11.37 -4.10
N PRO A 289 -11.77 11.42 -2.88
CA PRO A 289 -12.45 12.04 -1.74
C PRO A 289 -12.78 13.52 -1.99
N GLN A 290 -11.81 14.29 -2.50
CA GLN A 290 -11.99 15.71 -2.81
C GLN A 290 -13.02 15.91 -3.93
N LEU A 291 -13.00 15.03 -4.93
CA LEU A 291 -13.96 15.06 -6.03
C LEU A 291 -15.39 14.91 -5.51
N PHE A 292 -15.63 13.99 -4.57
CA PHE A 292 -16.97 13.81 -4.00
C PHE A 292 -17.43 14.97 -3.14
N THR A 293 -16.55 15.59 -2.35
CA THR A 293 -16.89 16.82 -1.61
C THR A 293 -17.25 17.97 -2.56
N ILE A 294 -16.55 18.11 -3.68
CA ILE A 294 -16.85 19.14 -4.69
C ILE A 294 -18.24 18.90 -5.31
N ILE A 295 -18.56 17.63 -5.60
CA ILE A 295 -19.85 17.26 -6.18
C ILE A 295 -20.99 17.53 -5.18
N ASP A 296 -20.83 17.10 -3.92
CA ASP A 296 -21.86 17.29 -2.89
C ASP A 296 -22.12 18.78 -2.64
N GLU A 297 -21.05 19.59 -2.54
CA GLU A 297 -21.18 21.04 -2.36
C GLU A 297 -21.82 21.74 -3.56
N TYR A 298 -21.55 21.28 -4.79
CA TYR A 298 -22.17 21.81 -6.00
C TYR A 298 -23.67 21.48 -6.03
N GLU A 299 -24.06 20.24 -5.74
CA GLU A 299 -25.46 19.79 -5.72
C GLU A 299 -26.26 20.43 -4.57
N SER A 300 -25.59 20.76 -3.47
CA SER A 300 -26.18 21.42 -2.30
C SER A 300 -26.47 22.91 -2.51
N ASP A 301 -25.78 23.56 -3.45
CA ASP A 301 -25.94 24.99 -3.69
C ASP A 301 -27.17 25.26 -4.56
N PRO A 302 -28.24 25.89 -4.03
CA PRO A 302 -29.44 26.18 -4.82
C PRO A 302 -29.20 27.17 -5.97
N ALA A 303 -28.06 27.88 -5.99
CA ALA A 303 -27.68 28.77 -7.09
C ALA A 303 -26.92 28.05 -8.22
N SER A 304 -26.54 26.78 -8.05
CA SER A 304 -25.87 26.01 -9.09
C SER A 304 -26.87 25.46 -10.12
N MET A 305 -26.42 25.30 -11.38
CA MET A 305 -27.19 24.56 -12.38
C MET A 305 -27.07 23.06 -12.09
N GLN A 306 -28.17 22.39 -11.75
CA GLN A 306 -28.17 20.95 -11.43
C GLN A 306 -27.66 20.02 -12.55
N ASP A 307 -27.44 20.54 -13.77
CA ASP A 307 -26.98 19.78 -14.97
C ASP A 307 -25.53 20.10 -15.41
N GLY A 308 -24.66 20.52 -14.49
CA GLY A 308 -23.24 20.80 -14.76
C GLY A 308 -22.41 19.57 -15.13
N THR A 309 -21.41 19.73 -15.99
CA THR A 309 -20.37 18.70 -16.21
C THR A 309 -19.38 18.66 -15.03
N LEU A 310 -18.57 17.60 -14.95
CA LEU A 310 -17.47 17.55 -13.97
C LEU A 310 -16.53 18.78 -14.05
N CYS A 311 -16.30 19.31 -15.25
CA CYS A 311 -15.53 20.54 -15.44
C CYS A 311 -16.21 21.76 -14.80
N ASP A 312 -17.53 21.87 -14.91
CA ASP A 312 -18.30 22.98 -14.33
C ASP A 312 -18.27 22.91 -12.79
N MET A 313 -18.38 21.70 -12.23
CA MET A 313 -18.27 21.46 -10.78
C MET A 313 -16.88 21.85 -10.25
N LEU A 314 -15.81 21.48 -10.96
CA LEU A 314 -14.44 21.86 -10.61
C LEU A 314 -14.23 23.39 -10.73
N ALA A 315 -14.73 24.00 -11.81
CA ALA A 315 -14.66 25.44 -12.02
C ALA A 315 -15.42 26.21 -10.92
N TYR A 316 -16.59 25.70 -10.51
CA TYR A 316 -17.36 26.24 -9.39
C TYR A 316 -16.52 26.29 -8.11
N LYS A 317 -15.87 25.18 -7.72
CA LYS A 317 -15.04 25.15 -6.50
C LYS A 317 -13.86 26.12 -6.56
N VAL A 318 -13.19 26.22 -7.71
CA VAL A 318 -12.07 27.15 -7.91
C VAL A 318 -12.55 28.60 -7.80
N ASN A 319 -13.64 28.96 -8.46
CA ASN A 319 -14.20 30.31 -8.41
C ASN A 319 -14.65 30.68 -7.00
N LYS A 320 -15.32 29.77 -6.28
CA LYS A 320 -15.72 29.97 -4.89
C LYS A 320 -14.52 30.18 -3.97
N SER A 321 -13.46 29.38 -4.15
CA SER A 321 -12.21 29.53 -3.39
C SER A 321 -11.53 30.87 -3.66
N ASN A 322 -11.47 31.30 -4.91
CA ASN A 322 -10.91 32.60 -5.29
C ASN A 322 -11.73 33.77 -4.74
N ALA A 323 -13.07 33.67 -4.74
CA ALA A 323 -13.95 34.69 -4.17
C ALA A 323 -13.75 34.83 -2.64
N LEU A 324 -13.60 33.71 -1.94
CA LEU A 324 -13.29 33.72 -0.50
C LEU A 324 -11.93 34.38 -0.23
N LEU A 325 -10.89 34.05 -1.02
CA LEU A 325 -9.57 34.69 -0.94
C LEU A 325 -9.63 36.20 -1.23
N ALA A 326 -10.43 36.61 -2.21
CA ALA A 326 -10.64 38.02 -2.51
C ALA A 326 -11.34 38.76 -1.34
N SER A 327 -12.36 38.14 -0.72
CA SER A 327 -13.09 38.72 0.42
C SER A 327 -12.27 38.77 1.73
N SER A 328 -11.30 37.86 1.90
CA SER A 328 -10.36 37.86 3.02
C SER A 328 -9.19 38.82 2.78
N SER A 329 -8.84 39.10 1.52
CA SER A 329 -7.86 40.13 1.18
C SER A 329 -8.38 41.57 1.35
N SER A 330 -9.70 41.80 1.29
CA SER A 330 -10.29 43.12 1.53
C SER A 330 -10.43 43.47 3.02
N SER A 331 -10.18 42.52 3.93
CA SER A 331 -10.11 42.73 5.39
C SER A 331 -8.67 42.76 5.93
N PHE A 332 -7.67 42.59 5.07
CA PHE A 332 -6.26 42.68 5.44
C PHE A 332 -5.71 44.07 5.06
N SER A 333 -5.86 45.04 5.98
CA SER A 333 -5.07 46.27 5.89
C SER A 333 -3.63 45.93 6.24
N SER A 334 -2.73 46.14 5.28
CA SER A 334 -1.28 46.00 5.40
C SER A 334 -0.75 46.72 6.62
N ASN A 335 -0.46 45.99 7.71
CA ASN A 335 0.61 46.24 8.68
C ASN A 335 0.50 45.17 9.78
N ASP A 336 1.15 44.01 9.57
CA ASP A 336 1.79 43.23 10.65
C ASP A 336 2.48 42.00 10.05
N VAL A 337 3.55 42.26 9.30
CA VAL A 337 4.61 41.28 9.07
C VAL A 337 5.58 41.43 10.23
N PHE A 338 5.35 40.79 11.38
CA PHE A 338 6.45 40.42 12.28
C PHE A 338 6.09 39.23 13.18
N ARG A 339 6.59 38.08 12.73
CA ARG A 339 7.11 36.94 13.51
C ARG A 339 7.39 37.27 14.98
N THR A 340 6.68 36.67 15.94
CA THR A 340 7.21 36.38 17.29
C THR A 340 6.74 35.03 17.83
N PRO A 341 7.61 34.26 18.51
CA PRO A 341 7.27 32.98 19.14
C PRO A 341 6.71 33.21 20.55
N VAL A 342 5.64 32.50 20.92
CA VAL A 342 5.09 32.55 22.27
C VAL A 342 6.01 31.77 23.22
N HIS A 343 6.74 32.49 24.08
CA HIS A 343 7.44 31.95 25.23
C HIS A 343 6.67 32.29 26.51
N ASN A 344 6.51 31.27 27.36
CA ASN A 344 5.85 31.25 28.66
C ASN A 344 6.39 32.30 29.66
N GLY A 345 5.53 33.01 30.42
CA GLY A 345 5.96 33.78 31.59
C GLY A 345 4.98 34.79 32.23
N ARG A 346 4.52 34.43 33.44
CA ARG A 346 4.18 35.28 34.62
C ARG A 346 2.92 36.16 34.66
N VAL A 347 2.18 35.90 35.74
CA VAL A 347 1.17 36.68 36.47
C VAL A 347 1.59 38.15 36.70
N GLY A 348 0.66 39.08 36.48
CA GLY A 348 0.73 40.47 36.91
C GLY A 348 -0.62 41.19 36.76
N SER A 349 -1.15 41.69 37.87
CA SER A 349 -2.48 42.29 38.03
C SER A 349 -2.61 43.73 37.52
N ALA A 350 -3.89 44.13 37.35
CA ALA A 350 -4.47 45.48 37.45
C ALA A 350 -4.52 46.36 36.18
N GLY A 351 -5.74 46.79 35.85
CA GLY A 351 -6.01 47.85 34.88
C GLY A 351 -7.46 47.83 34.38
N SER A 352 -8.31 48.60 35.03
CA SER A 352 -9.71 48.92 34.68
C SER A 352 -9.93 49.33 33.22
N PHE A 353 -11.00 48.84 32.58
CA PHE A 353 -11.54 49.42 31.36
C PHE A 353 -13.07 49.52 31.43
N LEU A 354 -13.56 50.77 31.45
CA LEU A 354 -14.87 51.19 31.00
C LEU A 354 -14.81 51.34 29.48
N ASP A 355 -15.77 50.73 28.78
CA ASP A 355 -16.72 51.35 27.86
C ASP A 355 -17.22 50.29 26.87
N ASP A 356 -18.53 50.05 26.93
CA ASP A 356 -19.32 49.29 25.96
C ASP A 356 -19.29 50.02 24.61
N ASP A 357 -18.63 49.42 23.62
CA ASP A 357 -18.76 49.80 22.21
C ASP A 357 -19.45 48.63 21.46
N PRO A 358 -20.69 48.78 20.96
CA PRO A 358 -21.47 47.66 20.43
C PRO A 358 -21.06 47.22 19.01
N ASN A 359 -19.99 47.80 18.44
CA ASN A 359 -19.57 47.54 17.06
C ASN A 359 -18.21 46.83 16.92
N VAL A 360 -17.64 46.30 18.00
CA VAL A 360 -16.49 45.40 17.89
C VAL A 360 -17.00 43.96 17.85
N LEU A 361 -17.22 43.45 16.63
CA LEU A 361 -17.28 42.01 16.41
C LEU A 361 -15.95 41.43 16.90
N ASP A 362 -16.02 40.74 18.04
CA ASP A 362 -14.95 39.98 18.64
C ASP A 362 -14.38 39.00 17.60
N MET A 363 -13.33 39.43 16.90
CA MET A 363 -12.63 38.65 15.87
C MET A 363 -11.80 37.51 16.49
N SER A 364 -11.90 37.33 17.82
CA SER A 364 -11.43 36.18 18.58
C SER A 364 -12.47 35.06 18.66
N LYS A 365 -13.74 35.34 18.29
CA LYS A 365 -14.75 34.30 18.10
C LYS A 365 -14.58 33.62 16.74
N VAL A 366 -13.66 32.66 16.77
CA VAL A 366 -13.79 31.35 16.13
C VAL A 366 -13.84 31.39 14.59
N ILE A 367 -12.67 31.50 13.95
CA ILE A 367 -12.46 30.66 12.75
C ILE A 367 -12.41 29.23 13.28
N LEU A 368 -13.58 28.63 13.51
CA LEU A 368 -13.68 27.22 13.83
C LEU A 368 -13.22 26.55 12.55
N CYS A 369 -12.05 25.92 12.59
CA CYS A 369 -11.71 24.97 11.56
C CYS A 369 -12.73 23.85 11.67
N GLU A 370 -13.78 23.94 10.87
CA GLU A 370 -14.81 22.92 10.78
C GLU A 370 -14.37 21.98 9.67
N ALA A 371 -13.78 20.85 10.08
CA ALA A 371 -13.51 19.77 9.16
C ALA A 371 -14.87 19.24 8.65
N THR A 372 -15.25 19.60 7.42
CA THR A 372 -16.45 19.06 6.80
C THR A 372 -16.23 17.58 6.49
N ILE A 373 -16.83 16.73 7.32
CA ILE A 373 -16.81 15.29 7.13
C ILE A 373 -18.24 14.88 6.76
N GLU A 374 -18.56 14.97 5.48
CA GLU A 374 -19.85 14.56 4.95
C GLU A 374 -19.97 13.03 4.93
N GLY A 375 -21.08 12.51 5.45
CA GLY A 375 -21.38 11.06 5.47
C GLY A 375 -21.40 10.43 4.08
N ASN A 376 -21.76 11.21 3.05
CA ASN A 376 -21.86 10.76 1.67
C ASN A 376 -20.51 10.29 1.10
N MET A 377 -19.39 10.90 1.52
CA MET A 377 -18.04 10.50 1.08
C MET A 377 -17.70 9.07 1.54
N TYR A 378 -18.10 8.69 2.76
CA TYR A 378 -17.92 7.32 3.25
C TYR A 378 -18.80 6.34 2.48
N LEU A 379 -20.06 6.69 2.25
CA LEU A 379 -21.00 5.87 1.48
C LEU A 379 -20.48 5.58 0.06
N HIS A 380 -19.99 6.60 -0.65
CA HIS A 380 -19.40 6.44 -1.98
C HIS A 380 -18.17 5.52 -1.96
N SER A 381 -17.31 5.65 -0.95
CA SER A 381 -16.14 4.78 -0.79
C SER A 381 -16.53 3.32 -0.53
N LEU A 382 -17.60 3.09 0.24
CA LEU A 382 -18.14 1.75 0.49
C LEU A 382 -18.73 1.12 -0.77
N ILE A 383 -19.44 1.89 -1.59
CA ILE A 383 -19.99 1.43 -2.87
C ILE A 383 -18.85 0.97 -3.78
N ILE A 384 -17.81 1.79 -3.95
CA ILE A 384 -16.63 1.45 -4.76
C ILE A 384 -15.97 0.16 -4.26
N GLY A 385 -15.75 0.03 -2.95
CA GLY A 385 -15.16 -1.17 -2.35
C GLY A 385 -16.02 -2.42 -2.61
N SER A 386 -17.35 -2.30 -2.45
CA SER A 386 -18.31 -3.39 -2.60
C SER A 386 -18.40 -3.89 -4.04
N VAL A 387 -18.43 -2.96 -5.01
CA VAL A 387 -18.33 -3.28 -6.45
C VAL A 387 -17.03 -4.03 -6.73
N GLY A 388 -15.93 -3.59 -6.12
CA GLY A 388 -14.64 -4.28 -6.18
C GLY A 388 -14.72 -5.74 -5.74
N VAL A 389 -15.30 -6.01 -4.56
CA VAL A 389 -15.45 -7.38 -4.03
C VAL A 389 -16.22 -8.26 -5.02
N GLY A 390 -17.37 -7.79 -5.51
CA GLY A 390 -18.19 -8.52 -6.47
C GLY A 390 -17.43 -8.81 -7.77
N ALA A 391 -16.73 -7.83 -8.33
CA ALA A 391 -15.99 -8.01 -9.56
C ALA A 391 -14.79 -8.97 -9.43
N TYR A 392 -14.05 -8.93 -8.31
CA TYR A 392 -12.96 -9.88 -8.07
C TYR A 392 -13.48 -11.31 -7.86
N LEU A 393 -14.65 -11.50 -7.24
CA LEU A 393 -15.31 -12.80 -7.12
C LEU A 393 -15.68 -13.36 -8.50
N VAL A 394 -16.36 -12.55 -9.33
CA VAL A 394 -16.72 -12.91 -10.71
C VAL A 394 -15.47 -13.26 -11.52
N THR A 395 -14.42 -12.44 -11.44
CA THR A 395 -13.17 -12.65 -12.17
C THR A 395 -12.47 -13.93 -11.74
N THR A 396 -12.49 -14.27 -10.44
CA THR A 396 -11.88 -15.49 -9.90
C THR A 396 -12.58 -16.76 -10.40
N VAL A 397 -13.88 -16.69 -10.70
CA VAL A 397 -14.61 -17.81 -11.32
C VAL A 397 -14.32 -17.89 -12.82
N LEU A 398 -14.28 -16.74 -13.51
CA LEU A 398 -14.13 -16.68 -14.96
C LEU A 398 -12.68 -16.84 -15.47
N ILE A 399 -11.67 -16.69 -14.60
CA ILE A 399 -10.25 -16.69 -15.00
C ILE A 399 -9.80 -17.94 -15.76
N ASN A 400 -10.32 -19.10 -15.37
CA ASN A 400 -9.98 -20.36 -16.04
C ASN A 400 -10.58 -20.45 -17.45
N SER A 401 -11.72 -19.79 -17.69
CA SER A 401 -12.41 -19.81 -18.99
C SER A 401 -11.91 -18.72 -19.92
N ILE A 402 -11.63 -17.52 -19.40
CA ILE A 402 -11.26 -16.35 -20.21
C ILE A 402 -9.75 -16.34 -20.49
N GLY A 403 -8.95 -16.82 -19.54
CA GLY A 403 -7.49 -16.75 -19.58
C GLY A 403 -6.93 -15.42 -19.06
N ASN A 404 -5.76 -15.49 -18.40
CA ASN A 404 -5.18 -14.36 -17.66
C ASN A 404 -4.83 -13.16 -18.57
N ARG A 405 -4.29 -13.43 -19.78
CA ARG A 405 -3.95 -12.39 -20.75
C ARG A 405 -5.18 -11.61 -21.22
N ASN A 406 -6.29 -12.30 -21.44
CA ASN A 406 -7.53 -11.68 -21.91
C ASN A 406 -8.15 -10.82 -20.81
N ILE A 407 -8.12 -11.26 -19.55
CA ILE A 407 -8.54 -10.44 -18.40
C ILE A 407 -7.75 -9.14 -18.32
N LEU A 408 -6.42 -9.20 -18.48
CA LEU A 408 -5.57 -8.01 -18.50
C LEU A 408 -5.99 -7.04 -19.63
N VAL A 409 -6.17 -7.54 -20.85
CA VAL A 409 -6.53 -6.70 -22.01
C VAL A 409 -7.92 -6.07 -21.83
N TYR A 410 -8.93 -6.87 -21.49
CA TYR A 410 -10.29 -6.36 -21.29
C TYR A 410 -10.38 -5.40 -20.10
N GLY A 411 -9.66 -5.68 -19.02
CA GLY A 411 -9.58 -4.78 -17.85
C GLY A 411 -8.96 -3.43 -18.21
N LEU A 412 -7.86 -3.44 -18.97
CA LEU A 412 -7.22 -2.21 -19.44
C LEU A 412 -8.12 -1.41 -20.39
N LEU A 413 -8.74 -2.06 -21.38
CA LEU A 413 -9.66 -1.38 -22.31
C LEU A 413 -10.86 -0.78 -21.56
N THR A 414 -11.46 -1.51 -20.64
CA THR A 414 -12.61 -1.03 -19.85
C THR A 414 -12.21 0.13 -18.93
N SER A 415 -11.04 0.05 -18.29
CA SER A 415 -10.55 1.17 -17.47
C SER A 415 -10.22 2.40 -18.32
N GLY A 416 -9.63 2.23 -19.51
CA GLY A 416 -9.37 3.34 -20.42
C GLY A 416 -10.64 4.04 -20.90
N THR A 417 -11.65 3.25 -21.32
CA THR A 417 -12.93 3.81 -21.79
C THR A 417 -13.71 4.49 -20.67
N THR A 418 -13.81 3.88 -19.49
CA THR A 418 -14.50 4.49 -18.34
C THR A 418 -13.79 5.74 -17.82
N GLY A 419 -12.44 5.77 -17.86
CA GLY A 419 -11.66 6.96 -17.54
C GLY A 419 -11.95 8.13 -18.50
N LEU A 420 -12.12 7.86 -19.80
CA LEU A 420 -12.51 8.88 -20.78
C LEU A 420 -13.94 9.35 -20.58
N LEU A 421 -14.88 8.44 -20.31
CA LEU A 421 -16.29 8.76 -20.12
C LEU A 421 -16.56 9.67 -18.91
N LEU A 422 -15.69 9.64 -17.89
CA LEU A 422 -15.78 10.56 -16.76
C LEU A 422 -15.75 12.04 -17.19
N TYR A 423 -15.07 12.37 -18.28
CA TYR A 423 -15.00 13.76 -18.77
C TYR A 423 -16.38 14.31 -19.17
N TRP A 424 -17.23 13.47 -19.76
CA TRP A 424 -18.58 13.87 -20.22
C TRP A 424 -19.67 13.59 -19.19
N SER A 425 -19.31 13.10 -18.01
CA SER A 425 -20.28 12.80 -16.95
C SER A 425 -20.88 14.10 -16.38
N ARG A 426 -22.18 14.04 -16.10
CA ARG A 426 -22.99 15.19 -15.62
C ARG A 426 -23.71 14.94 -14.31
N SER A 427 -23.70 13.69 -13.83
CA SER A 427 -24.40 13.30 -12.60
C SER A 427 -23.42 12.64 -11.62
N SER A 428 -23.53 12.99 -10.34
CA SER A 428 -22.81 12.34 -9.24
C SER A 428 -22.87 10.81 -9.29
N LEU A 429 -24.05 10.25 -9.56
CA LEU A 429 -24.24 8.79 -9.68
C LEU A 429 -23.49 8.22 -10.88
N THR A 430 -23.45 8.92 -12.02
CA THR A 430 -22.68 8.49 -13.19
C THR A 430 -21.17 8.53 -12.93
N ILE A 431 -20.69 9.55 -12.21
CA ILE A 431 -19.29 9.67 -11.79
C ILE A 431 -18.93 8.53 -10.84
N LEU A 432 -19.79 8.23 -9.86
CA LEU A 432 -19.60 7.13 -8.91
C LEU A 432 -19.58 5.77 -9.61
N ALA A 433 -20.48 5.53 -10.56
CA ALA A 433 -20.53 4.28 -11.31
C ALA A 433 -19.27 4.11 -12.18
N LEU A 434 -18.89 5.12 -12.96
CA LEU A 434 -17.72 5.08 -13.83
C LEU A 434 -16.41 4.95 -13.05
N SER A 435 -16.29 5.68 -11.93
CA SER A 435 -15.12 5.59 -11.04
C SER A 435 -15.00 4.22 -10.38
N SER A 436 -16.13 3.62 -9.95
CA SER A 436 -16.17 2.26 -9.40
C SER A 436 -15.66 1.24 -10.42
N ILE A 437 -16.13 1.34 -11.67
CA ILE A 437 -15.70 0.45 -12.76
C ILE A 437 -14.21 0.69 -13.08
N TYR A 438 -13.76 1.94 -13.17
CA TYR A 438 -12.38 2.31 -13.45
C TYR A 438 -11.42 1.69 -12.41
N ILE A 439 -11.65 1.98 -11.12
CA ILE A 439 -10.79 1.51 -10.03
C ILE A 439 -10.76 -0.02 -10.01
N THR A 440 -11.91 -0.66 -10.16
CA THR A 440 -12.04 -2.10 -10.05
C THR A 440 -11.35 -2.82 -11.21
N THR A 441 -11.64 -2.41 -12.44
CA THR A 441 -11.07 -3.05 -13.64
C THR A 441 -9.57 -2.80 -13.78
N ALA A 442 -9.09 -1.61 -13.43
CA ALA A 442 -7.65 -1.34 -13.39
C ALA A 442 -6.95 -2.13 -12.27
N SER A 443 -7.57 -2.29 -11.09
CA SER A 443 -6.99 -3.10 -9.99
C SER A 443 -6.91 -4.59 -10.38
N ILE A 444 -7.96 -5.12 -11.00
CA ILE A 444 -7.98 -6.49 -11.54
C ILE A 444 -6.90 -6.63 -12.62
N GLY A 445 -6.77 -5.67 -13.54
CA GLY A 445 -5.72 -5.63 -14.55
C GLY A 445 -4.33 -5.69 -13.95
N SER A 446 -4.04 -4.88 -12.93
CA SER A 446 -2.76 -4.92 -12.22
C SER A 446 -2.48 -6.30 -11.60
N THR A 447 -3.50 -6.88 -10.95
CA THR A 447 -3.38 -8.18 -10.28
C THR A 447 -3.16 -9.31 -11.31
N ALA A 448 -3.83 -9.25 -12.46
CA ALA A 448 -3.68 -10.19 -13.57
C ALA A 448 -2.29 -10.09 -14.22
N LEU A 449 -1.74 -8.88 -14.34
CA LEU A 449 -0.37 -8.66 -14.83
C LEU A 449 0.65 -9.28 -13.87
N VAL A 450 0.56 -8.99 -12.57
CA VAL A 450 1.43 -9.61 -11.55
C VAL A 450 1.31 -11.14 -11.61
N GLY A 451 0.09 -11.67 -11.67
CA GLY A 451 -0.15 -13.11 -11.80
C GLY A 451 0.40 -13.71 -13.11
N SER A 452 0.48 -12.93 -14.19
CA SER A 452 1.10 -13.38 -15.46
C SER A 452 2.62 -13.42 -15.35
N VAL A 453 3.22 -12.36 -14.79
CA VAL A 453 4.68 -12.23 -14.61
C VAL A 453 5.21 -13.34 -13.70
N VAL A 454 4.45 -13.70 -12.67
CA VAL A 454 4.82 -14.75 -11.71
C VAL A 454 4.54 -16.17 -12.23
N ALA A 455 3.69 -16.32 -13.25
CA ALA A 455 3.41 -17.60 -13.90
C ALA A 455 4.37 -17.92 -15.05
N MET A 456 5.07 -16.91 -15.61
CA MET A 456 6.21 -17.08 -16.51
C MET A 456 7.43 -17.58 -15.73
#